data_AF-A0A0P0S937-F1
#
_entry.id   AF-A0A0P0S937-F1
#
_cell.length_a   1.000
_cell.length_b   1.000
_cell.length_c   1.000
_cell.angle_alpha   90.00
_cell.angle_beta   90.00
_cell.angle_gamma   90.00
#
_symmetry.space_group_name_H-M   'P 1'
#
loop_
_entity.id
_entity.type
_entity.pdbx_description
1 polymer ?
#
loop_
_entity_poly.entity_id
_entity_poly.type
_entity_poly.pdbx_seq_one_letter_code
_entity_poly.pdbx_strand_id
1 'polypeptide(L)'
;MTHDDAPAKDDGGALDRVVADQLAPFVAWLATRSLDETARRRIRIVVEGFLLWSRTDPGPVGGRRRRYEEHLRGRRPADLPTVREGLDRWAEHRVLVARTLPIDGR
;
A
#
# COMPACT_ATOMS: atom_id res chain seq x y z
N MET A 1 43.55 -9.33 11.69
CA MET A 1 42.39 -8.57 12.18
C MET A 1 41.40 -8.55 11.03
N THR A 2 40.45 -9.48 11.04
CA THR A 2 39.48 -9.68 9.95
C THR A 2 38.55 -8.48 9.92
N HIS A 3 38.58 -7.72 8.82
CA HIS A 3 37.59 -6.69 8.55
C HIS A 3 36.32 -7.45 8.14
N ASP A 4 35.36 -7.52 9.06
CA ASP A 4 34.06 -8.13 8.88
C ASP A 4 33.29 -7.28 7.84
N ASP A 5 33.19 -7.81 6.62
CA ASP A 5 32.38 -7.27 5.55
C ASP A 5 30.91 -7.59 5.87
N ALA A 6 30.20 -6.62 6.43
CA ALA A 6 28.75 -6.71 6.61
C ALA A 6 28.05 -6.08 5.39
N PRO A 7 27.41 -6.87 4.49
CA PRO A 7 26.62 -6.31 3.41
C PRO A 7 25.23 -5.94 3.94
N ALA A 8 25.12 -4.79 4.61
CA ALA A 8 23.82 -4.22 4.96
C ALA A 8 23.52 -3.04 4.06
N LYS A 9 23.02 -3.24 2.82
CA LYS A 9 22.23 -2.26 2.01
C LYS A 9 21.53 -2.93 0.81
N ASP A 10 20.56 -3.81 1.03
CA ASP A 10 19.55 -4.10 -0.03
C ASP A 10 18.11 -4.23 0.51
N ASP A 11 17.87 -3.63 1.69
CA ASP A 11 16.53 -3.59 2.27
C ASP A 11 15.57 -2.76 1.39
N GLY A 12 16.07 -1.72 0.72
CA GLY A 12 15.27 -0.86 -0.15
C GLY A 12 14.65 -1.61 -1.32
N GLY A 13 15.44 -2.42 -2.05
CA GLY A 13 14.95 -3.19 -3.19
C GLY A 13 13.98 -4.30 -2.78
N ALA A 14 14.23 -4.94 -1.63
CA ALA A 14 13.33 -5.95 -1.09
C ALA A 14 11.97 -5.35 -0.65
N LEU A 15 11.97 -4.16 -0.06
CA LEU A 15 10.76 -3.45 0.37
C LEU A 15 9.90 -3.05 -0.83
N ASP A 16 10.52 -2.50 -1.86
CA ASP A 16 9.86 -2.10 -3.10
C ASP A 16 9.23 -3.31 -3.79
N ARG A 17 9.91 -4.46 -3.78
CA ARG A 17 9.37 -5.71 -4.33
C ARG A 17 8.13 -6.18 -3.58
N VAL A 18 8.15 -6.17 -2.24
CA VAL A 18 6.99 -6.59 -1.42
C VAL A 18 5.79 -5.65 -1.61
N VAL A 19 6.03 -4.35 -1.83
CA VAL A 19 4.96 -3.40 -2.17
C VAL A 19 4.44 -3.64 -3.58
N ALA A 20 5.33 -3.87 -4.55
CA ALA A 20 4.96 -4.18 -5.92
C ALA A 20 4.10 -5.46 -6.01
N ASP A 21 4.47 -6.52 -5.29
CA ASP A 21 3.72 -7.78 -5.24
C ASP A 21 2.31 -7.60 -4.66
N GLN A 22 2.15 -6.72 -3.67
CA GLN A 22 0.84 -6.36 -3.12
C GLN A 22 0.01 -5.46 -4.06
N LEU A 23 0.67 -4.57 -4.79
CA LEU A 23 0.01 -3.64 -5.71
C LEU A 23 -0.42 -4.31 -7.02
N ALA A 24 0.34 -5.27 -7.53
CA ALA A 24 0.06 -5.93 -8.80
C ALA A 24 -1.39 -6.45 -8.94
N PRO A 25 -1.93 -7.27 -8.02
CA PRO A 25 -3.32 -7.73 -8.11
C PRO A 25 -4.33 -6.58 -7.97
N PHE A 26 -4.01 -5.57 -7.15
CA PHE A 26 -4.88 -4.41 -6.99
C PHE A 26 -4.94 -3.54 -8.25
N VAL A 27 -3.81 -3.32 -8.94
CA VAL A 27 -3.77 -2.58 -10.20
C VAL A 27 -4.53 -3.31 -11.29
N ALA A 28 -4.39 -4.64 -11.37
CA ALA A 28 -5.16 -5.48 -12.29
C ALA A 28 -6.66 -5.38 -12.03
N TRP A 29 -7.08 -5.48 -10.76
CA TRP A 29 -8.47 -5.30 -10.36
C TRP A 29 -8.98 -3.89 -10.65
N LEU A 30 -8.19 -2.85 -10.37
CA LEU A 30 -8.58 -1.46 -10.60
C LEU A 30 -8.81 -1.17 -12.10
N ALA A 31 -8.06 -1.82 -12.99
CA ALA A 31 -8.26 -1.75 -14.43
C ALA A 31 -9.64 -2.23 -14.89
N THR A 32 -10.29 -3.12 -14.13
CA THR A 32 -11.65 -3.59 -14.46
C THR A 32 -12.75 -2.65 -13.95
N ARG A 33 -12.41 -1.65 -13.14
CA ARG A 33 -13.38 -0.76 -12.46
C ARG A 33 -13.43 0.65 -13.05
N SER A 34 -12.39 1.07 -13.76
CA SER A 34 -12.32 2.40 -14.37
C SER A 34 -11.54 2.36 -15.68
N LEU A 35 -12.09 3.02 -16.70
CA LEU A 35 -11.43 3.24 -17.98
C LEU A 35 -10.46 4.43 -17.96
N ASP A 36 -10.55 5.29 -16.94
CA ASP A 36 -9.67 6.46 -16.79
C ASP A 36 -8.31 6.05 -16.22
N GLU A 37 -7.30 5.98 -17.10
CA GLU A 37 -5.92 5.69 -16.74
C GLU A 37 -5.32 6.71 -15.76
N THR A 38 -5.69 7.99 -15.87
CA THR A 38 -5.17 9.03 -14.97
C THR A 38 -5.70 8.82 -13.56
N ALA A 39 -6.99 8.54 -13.43
CA ALA A 39 -7.60 8.19 -12.15
C ALA A 39 -6.97 6.93 -11.55
N ARG A 40 -6.77 5.87 -12.36
CA ARG A 40 -6.13 4.62 -11.91
C ARG A 40 -4.71 4.86 -11.40
N ARG A 41 -3.92 5.64 -12.12
CA ARG A 41 -2.55 6.01 -11.73
C ARG A 41 -2.52 6.78 -10.41
N ARG A 42 -3.43 7.74 -10.21
CA ARG A 42 -3.53 8.51 -8.96
C ARG A 42 -3.85 7.60 -7.77
N ILE A 43 -4.83 6.72 -7.92
CA ILE A 43 -5.22 5.74 -6.89
C ILE A 43 -4.05 4.80 -6.57
N ARG A 44 -3.34 4.29 -7.59
CA ARG A 44 -2.16 3.45 -7.39
C ARG A 44 -1.10 4.15 -6.54
N ILE A 45 -0.73 5.38 -6.90
CA ILE A 45 0.30 6.17 -6.18
C ILE A 45 -0.10 6.39 -4.71
N VAL A 46 -1.37 6.67 -4.45
CA VAL A 46 -1.89 6.81 -3.08
C VAL A 46 -1.71 5.52 -2.28
N VAL A 47 -2.10 4.37 -2.85
CA VAL A 47 -2.04 3.09 -2.15
C VAL A 47 -0.59 2.65 -1.94
N GLU A 48 0.26 2.86 -2.93
CA GLU A 48 1.71 2.65 -2.84
C GLU A 48 2.33 3.47 -1.69
N GLY A 49 2.04 4.77 -1.65
CA GLY A 49 2.52 5.67 -0.59
C GLY A 49 2.02 5.24 0.80
N PHE A 50 0.77 4.77 0.89
CA PHE A 50 0.24 4.21 2.13
C PHE A 50 0.96 2.92 2.55
N LEU A 51 1.22 1.99 1.63
CA LEU A 51 1.91 0.73 1.92
C LEU A 51 3.35 0.96 2.36
N LEU A 52 4.07 1.86 1.69
CA LEU A 52 5.43 2.24 2.08
C LEU A 52 5.44 2.89 3.47
N TRP A 53 4.58 3.89 3.70
CA TRP A 53 4.48 4.54 5.01
C TRP A 53 4.11 3.55 6.12
N SER A 54 3.18 2.63 5.85
CA SER A 54 2.70 1.62 6.81
C SER A 54 3.79 0.72 7.38
N ARG A 55 4.93 0.59 6.69
CA ARG A 55 6.08 -0.19 7.18
C ARG A 55 6.94 0.59 8.18
N THR A 56 6.85 1.92 8.13
CA THR A 56 7.51 2.83 9.08
C THR A 56 6.61 3.20 10.25
N ASP A 57 5.31 2.91 10.17
CA ASP A 57 4.33 3.15 11.23
C ASP A 57 4.51 2.13 12.37
N PRO A 58 4.90 2.56 13.58
CA PRO A 58 5.09 1.66 14.71
C PRO A 58 3.76 1.24 15.36
N GLY A 59 2.64 1.84 14.95
CA GLY A 59 1.34 1.59 15.57
C GLY A 59 0.69 0.26 15.18
N PRO A 60 -0.32 -0.18 15.94
CA PRO A 60 -1.04 -1.42 15.66
C PRO A 60 -1.75 -1.37 14.30
N VAL A 61 -1.99 -2.52 13.66
CA VAL A 61 -2.73 -2.56 12.37
C VAL A 61 -4.09 -1.84 12.48
N GLY A 62 -4.76 -1.98 13.62
CA GLY A 62 -5.95 -1.21 13.98
C GLY A 62 -5.68 0.30 13.99
N GLY A 63 -6.46 1.05 13.22
CA GLY A 63 -6.33 2.51 13.13
C GLY A 63 -5.18 3.02 12.26
N ARG A 64 -4.43 2.13 11.58
CA ARG A 64 -3.33 2.52 10.67
C ARG A 64 -3.77 3.53 9.61
N ARG A 65 -4.93 3.32 8.99
CA ARG A 65 -5.51 4.28 8.04
C ARG A 65 -5.68 5.67 8.65
N ARG A 66 -6.25 5.75 9.86
CA ARG A 66 -6.47 7.03 10.55
C ARG A 66 -5.15 7.75 10.80
N ARG A 67 -4.13 7.04 11.29
CA ARG A 67 -2.80 7.62 11.52
C ARG A 67 -2.14 8.10 10.23
N TYR A 68 -2.33 7.40 9.11
CA TYR A 68 -1.85 7.85 7.81
C TYR A 68 -2.55 9.13 7.35
N GLU A 69 -3.88 9.20 7.47
CA GLU A 69 -4.64 10.42 7.16
C GLU A 69 -4.21 11.59 8.05
N GLU A 70 -3.94 11.37 9.34
CA GLU A 70 -3.40 12.38 10.26
C GLU A 70 -1.97 12.82 9.87
N HIS A 71 -1.09 11.87 9.49
CA HIS A 71 0.25 12.15 8.99
C HIS A 71 0.22 13.05 7.74
N LEU A 72 -0.73 12.80 6.83
CA LEU A 72 -0.90 13.60 5.62
C LEU A 72 -1.60 14.93 5.89
N ARG A 73 -2.53 15.00 6.84
CA ARG A 73 -3.22 16.27 7.17
C ARG A 73 -2.25 17.40 7.49
N GLY A 74 -1.14 17.10 8.18
CA GLY A 74 -0.11 18.08 8.51
C GLY A 74 0.85 18.44 7.37
N ARG A 75 0.86 17.68 6.26
CA ARG A 75 1.86 17.82 5.17
C ARG A 75 1.25 18.13 3.81
N ARG A 76 0.12 17.48 3.49
CA ARG A 76 -0.57 17.50 2.20
C ARG A 76 -2.09 17.36 2.38
N PRO A 77 -2.76 18.33 3.03
CA PRO A 77 -4.20 18.24 3.30
C PRO A 77 -5.05 18.20 2.02
N ALA A 78 -4.59 18.81 0.93
CA ALA A 78 -5.29 18.82 -0.36
C ALA A 78 -5.41 17.41 -0.99
N ASP A 79 -4.51 16.49 -0.65
CA ASP A 79 -4.51 15.13 -1.19
C ASP A 79 -5.49 14.21 -0.46
N LEU A 80 -6.03 14.62 0.70
CA LEU A 80 -6.86 13.77 1.56
C LEU A 80 -8.11 13.18 0.88
N PRO A 81 -8.85 13.88 0.01
CA PRO A 81 -9.97 13.29 -0.71
C PRO A 81 -9.53 12.11 -1.58
N THR A 82 -8.50 12.30 -2.41
CA THR A 82 -7.93 11.26 -3.27
C THR A 82 -7.33 10.11 -2.45
N VAL A 83 -6.71 10.43 -1.31
CA VAL A 83 -6.16 9.44 -0.39
C VAL A 83 -7.26 8.54 0.15
N ARG A 84 -8.36 9.13 0.64
CA ARG A 84 -9.50 8.38 1.16
C ARG A 84 -10.11 7.48 0.10
N GLU A 85 -10.34 8.01 -1.09
CA GLU A 85 -10.84 7.23 -2.22
C GLU A 85 -9.93 6.04 -2.52
N GLY A 86 -8.61 6.26 -2.64
CA GLY A 86 -7.67 5.19 -2.92
C GLY A 86 -7.64 4.13 -1.82
N LEU A 87 -7.73 4.53 -0.55
CA LEU A 87 -7.78 3.61 0.59
C LEU A 87 -9.10 2.84 0.69
N ASP A 88 -10.22 3.44 0.25
CA ASP A 88 -11.51 2.76 0.15
C ASP A 88 -11.45 1.66 -0.91
N ARG A 89 -10.89 1.96 -2.10
CA ARG A 89 -10.67 0.98 -3.17
C ARG A 89 -9.73 -0.15 -2.74
N TRP A 90 -8.66 0.18 -2.02
CA TRP A 90 -7.76 -0.81 -1.47
C TRP A 90 -8.45 -1.74 -0.46
N ALA A 91 -9.28 -1.17 0.43
CA ALA A 91 -10.07 -1.96 1.38
C ALA A 91 -11.09 -2.87 0.67
N GLU A 92 -11.80 -2.37 -0.34
CA GLU A 92 -12.73 -3.13 -1.19
C GLU A 92 -12.02 -4.34 -1.81
N HIS A 93 -10.87 -4.10 -2.47
CA HIS A 93 -10.06 -5.16 -3.06
C HIS A 93 -9.62 -6.21 -2.04
N ARG A 94 -9.12 -5.80 -0.87
CA ARG A 94 -8.69 -6.74 0.17
C ARG A 94 -9.82 -7.61 0.71
N VAL A 95 -11.03 -7.05 0.85
CA VAL A 95 -12.22 -7.82 1.24
C VAL A 95 -12.57 -8.85 0.17
N LEU A 96 -12.50 -8.48 -1.11
CA LEU A 96 -12.73 -9.42 -2.21
C LEU A 96 -11.70 -10.54 -2.22
N VAL A 97 -10.40 -10.22 -2.18
CA VAL A 97 -9.33 -11.21 -2.13
C VAL A 97 -9.49 -12.16 -0.95
N ALA A 98 -9.82 -11.65 0.23
CA ALA A 98 -10.04 -12.48 1.42
C ALA A 98 -11.27 -13.41 1.30
N ARG A 99 -12.25 -13.06 0.46
CA ARG A 99 -13.44 -13.88 0.18
C ARG A 99 -13.23 -14.87 -0.96
N THR A 100 -12.32 -14.58 -1.89
CA THR A 100 -12.07 -15.39 -3.09
C THR A 100 -10.88 -16.33 -2.95
N LEU A 101 -9.99 -16.09 -1.97
CA LEU A 101 -9.00 -17.10 -1.59
C LEU A 101 -9.77 -18.29 -0.96
N PRO A 102 -9.52 -19.52 -1.42
CA PRO A 102 -10.15 -20.68 -0.82
C PRO A 102 -9.78 -20.73 0.66
N ILE A 103 -10.74 -21.14 1.49
CA ILE A 103 -10.48 -21.58 2.87
C ILE A 103 -9.77 -22.94 2.76
N ASP A 104 -8.57 -22.99 2.20
CA ASP A 104 -7.74 -24.18 2.13
C ASP A 104 -6.44 -23.86 2.90
N GLY A 105 -6.06 -24.54 3.98
CA GLY A 105 -6.69 -25.57 4.77
C GLY A 105 -5.97 -25.59 6.13
N ARG A 106 -6.74 -25.77 7.20
CA ARG A 106 -6.18 -26.17 8.50
C ARG A 106 -6.06 -27.68 8.56
#